data_AF-A0A8D9DEJ1-F1
#
_entry.id   AF-A0A8D9DEJ1-F1
#
_cell.length_a   1.000
_cell.length_b   1.000
_cell.length_c   1.000
_cell.angle_alpha   90.00
_cell.angle_beta   90.00
_cell.angle_gamma   90.00
#
_symmetry.space_group_name_H-M   'P 1'
#
loop_
_entity.id
_entity.type
_entity.pdbx_description
1 polymer ?
#
loop_
_entity_poly.entity_id
_entity_poly.type
_entity_poly.pdbx_seq_one_letter_code
_entity_poly.pdbx_strand_id
1 'polypeptide(L)'
;MQITHLNMNLKGDSAGIIDPELEGKLDIAEAERMIRVALLCTNMSPTLRPNMSEVVKMLQGETEIKQSISDPSVYGDDLHFKAT
;
A
#
# COMPACT_ATOMS: atom_id res chain seq x y z
N MET A 1 2.26 2.73 -16.67
CA MET A 1 1.27 3.52 -15.92
C MET A 1 1.67 3.41 -14.45
N GLN A 2 2.48 4.35 -13.98
CA GLN A 2 3.22 4.26 -12.73
C GLN A 2 2.38 4.78 -11.56
N ILE A 3 2.10 3.92 -10.58
CA ILE A 3 1.52 4.28 -9.27
C ILE A 3 2.65 4.75 -8.31
N THR A 4 3.82 5.17 -8.83
CA THR A 4 4.96 5.61 -8.01
C THR A 4 4.98 7.11 -7.69
N HIS A 5 3.97 7.87 -8.14
CA HIS A 5 3.82 9.30 -7.79
C HIS A 5 2.99 9.57 -6.52
N LEU A 6 2.56 8.52 -5.81
CA LEU A 6 2.01 8.68 -4.47
C LEU A 6 3.16 8.49 -3.47
N ASN A 7 3.91 9.57 -3.23
CA ASN A 7 4.74 9.68 -2.04
C ASN A 7 3.82 9.77 -0.81
N MET A 8 3.19 8.64 -0.44
CA MET A 8 2.45 8.47 0.81
C MET A 8 3.47 8.41 1.94
N ASN A 9 4.04 9.57 2.25
CA ASN A 9 4.63 9.77 3.55
C ASN A 9 3.47 9.67 4.55
N LEU A 10 3.28 8.51 5.18
CA LEU A 10 2.34 8.29 6.30
C LEU A 10 2.55 9.31 7.43
N LYS A 11 3.67 10.03 7.40
CA LYS A 11 4.06 11.08 8.33
C LYS A 11 3.57 12.49 7.96
N GLY A 12 2.89 12.68 6.83
CA GLY A 12 2.51 14.01 6.36
C GLY A 12 1.24 14.02 5.52
N ASP A 13 0.13 14.34 6.19
CA ASP A 13 -1.16 14.74 5.62
C ASP A 13 -2.01 13.66 4.91
N SER A 14 -2.69 12.84 5.71
CA SER A 14 -3.72 11.90 5.24
C SER A 14 -5.01 12.60 4.77
N ALA A 15 -5.20 13.90 5.03
CA ALA A 15 -6.43 14.61 4.69
C ALA A 15 -6.61 14.77 3.17
N GLY A 16 -5.52 14.84 2.40
CA GLY A 16 -5.57 15.00 0.94
C GLY A 16 -5.96 13.74 0.15
N ILE A 17 -6.09 12.58 0.81
CA ILE A 17 -6.39 11.28 0.18
C ILE A 17 -7.82 10.82 0.50
N ILE A 18 -8.41 11.36 1.57
CA ILE A 18 -9.75 11.00 2.02
C ILE A 18 -10.78 11.66 1.10
N ASP A 19 -11.74 10.87 0.63
CA ASP A 19 -12.90 11.38 -0.11
C ASP A 19 -13.61 12.46 0.74
N PRO A 20 -13.89 13.66 0.19
CA PRO A 20 -14.58 14.72 0.93
C PRO A 20 -15.92 14.29 1.53
N GLU A 21 -16.65 13.32 0.93
CA GLU A 21 -17.90 12.82 1.50
C GLU A 21 -17.72 12.01 2.79
N LEU A 22 -16.49 11.53 3.01
CA LEU A 22 -16.06 10.76 4.17
C LEU A 22 -15.37 11.62 5.23
N GLU A 23 -15.19 12.91 4.98
CA GLU A 23 -14.62 13.88 5.92
C GLU A 23 -15.45 13.93 7.21
N GLY A 24 -14.77 13.83 8.36
CA GLY A 24 -15.41 13.80 9.68
C GLY A 24 -16.18 12.51 10.02
N LYS A 25 -16.22 11.52 9.11
CA LYS A 25 -16.91 10.23 9.31
C LYS A 25 -15.96 9.04 9.42
N LEU A 26 -14.67 9.23 9.10
CA LEU A 26 -13.66 8.18 9.16
C LEU A 26 -12.80 8.30 10.41
N ASP A 27 -12.49 7.15 11.00
CA ASP A 27 -11.37 7.02 11.92
C ASP A 27 -10.06 7.07 11.11
N ILE A 28 -9.20 8.02 11.45
CA ILE A 28 -7.91 8.22 10.79
C ILE A 28 -7.01 6.98 10.90
N ALA A 29 -7.07 6.25 12.02
CA ALA A 29 -6.28 5.03 12.21
C ALA A 29 -6.80 3.88 11.32
N GLU A 30 -8.11 3.78 11.11
CA GLU A 30 -8.69 2.81 10.18
C GLU A 30 -8.36 3.16 8.72
N ALA A 31 -8.43 4.45 8.37
CA ALA A 31 -8.02 4.93 7.05
C ALA A 31 -6.54 4.64 6.78
N GLU A 32 -5.67 4.91 7.74
CA GLU A 32 -4.25 4.62 7.64
C GLU A 32 -3.99 3.13 7.44
N ARG A 33 -4.67 2.27 8.22
CA ARG A 33 -4.61 0.82 8.07
C ARG A 33 -5.06 0.36 6.68
N MET A 34 -6.20 0.86 6.19
CA MET A 34 -6.71 0.52 4.86
C MET A 34 -5.70 0.87 3.76
N ILE A 35 -5.08 2.05 3.84
CA ILE A 35 -4.05 2.48 2.90
C ILE A 35 -2.84 1.53 2.94
N ARG A 36 -2.37 1.19 4.14
CA ARG A 36 -1.24 0.26 4.31
C ARG A 36 -1.53 -1.13 3.72
N VAL A 37 -2.74 -1.65 3.91
CA VAL A 37 -3.19 -2.92 3.31
C VAL A 37 -3.26 -2.82 1.79
N ALA A 38 -3.85 -1.73 1.25
CA ALA A 38 -3.98 -1.52 -0.18
C ALA A 38 -2.61 -1.49 -0.90
N LEU A 39 -1.61 -0.86 -0.27
CA LEU A 39 -0.23 -0.83 -0.77
C LEU A 39 0.40 -2.23 -0.86
N LEU A 40 0.12 -3.11 0.12
CA LEU A 40 0.59 -4.50 0.06
C LEU A 40 -0.14 -5.31 -1.01
N CYS A 41 -1.47 -5.17 -1.12
CA CYS A 41 -2.28 -5.90 -2.10
C CYS A 41 -1.93 -5.53 -3.55
N THR A 42 -1.51 -4.28 -3.80
CA THR A 42 -1.16 -3.77 -5.13
C THR A 42 0.33 -3.87 -5.45
N ASN A 43 1.11 -4.59 -4.64
CA ASN A 43 2.54 -4.77 -4.85
C ASN A 43 2.83 -5.36 -6.25
N MET A 44 3.86 -4.84 -6.93
CA MET A 44 4.25 -5.32 -8.26
C MET A 44 4.69 -6.78 -8.23
N SER A 45 5.35 -7.20 -7.15
CA SER A 45 5.71 -8.60 -6.95
C SER A 45 4.50 -9.38 -6.42
N PRO A 46 3.98 -10.37 -7.18
CA PRO A 46 2.84 -11.18 -6.73
C PRO A 46 3.13 -11.97 -5.45
N THR A 47 4.39 -12.34 -5.20
CA THR A 47 4.80 -13.10 -4.02
C THR A 47 4.81 -12.28 -2.73
N LEU A 48 4.83 -10.94 -2.85
CA LEU A 48 4.73 -10.02 -1.71
C LEU A 48 3.29 -9.60 -1.40
N ARG A 49 2.33 -9.99 -2.25
CA ARG A 49 0.91 -9.71 -1.99
C ARG A 49 0.40 -10.66 -0.90
N PRO A 50 -0.30 -10.15 0.13
CA PRO A 50 -0.88 -10.99 1.16
C PRO A 50 -2.01 -11.84 0.58
N ASN A 51 -2.23 -13.00 1.19
CA ASN A 51 -3.43 -13.78 0.87
C ASN A 51 -4.67 -13.12 1.46
N MET A 52 -5.86 -13.42 0.93
CA MET A 52 -7.09 -12.76 1.37
C MET A 52 -7.42 -12.96 2.85
N SER A 53 -7.03 -14.08 3.46
CA SER A 53 -7.25 -14.29 4.90
C SER A 53 -6.37 -13.37 5.76
N GLU A 54 -5.15 -13.11 5.32
CA GLU A 54 -4.26 -12.13 5.95
C GLU A 54 -4.80 -10.71 5.79
N VAL A 55 -5.28 -10.36 4.59
CA VAL A 55 -5.93 -9.06 4.32
C VAL A 55 -7.07 -8.80 5.29
N VAL A 56 -7.96 -9.78 5.48
CA VAL A 56 -9.12 -9.64 6.38
C VAL A 56 -8.64 -9.41 7.83
N LYS A 57 -7.68 -10.19 8.31
CA LYS A 57 -7.11 -10.03 9.66
C LYS A 57 -6.43 -8.67 9.85
N MET A 58 -5.70 -8.20 8.83
CA MET A 58 -5.08 -6.88 8.86
C MET A 58 -6.14 -5.78 8.94
N LEU A 59 -7.22 -5.86 8.16
CA LEU A 59 -8.31 -4.88 8.18
C LEU A 59 -9.06 -4.87 9.52
N GLN A 60 -9.31 -6.04 10.10
CA GLN A 60 -9.90 -6.19 11.43
C GLN A 60 -8.97 -5.69 12.57
N GLY A 61 -7.68 -5.47 12.28
CA GLY A 61 -6.70 -5.04 13.26
C GLY A 61 -6.16 -6.17 14.13
N GLU A 62 -6.38 -7.41 13.73
CA GLU A 62 -5.92 -8.62 14.43
C GLU A 62 -4.45 -8.93 14.16
N THR A 63 -3.83 -8.26 13.18
CA THR A 63 -2.44 -8.50 12.78
C THR A 63 -1.76 -7.18 12.40
N GLU A 64 -0.54 -6.98 12.88
CA GLU A 64 0.27 -5.80 12.55
C GLU A 64 0.76 -5.84 11.10
N ILE A 65 0.67 -4.69 10.44
CA ILE A 65 1.13 -4.53 9.06
C ILE A 65 2.61 -4.14 9.08
N LYS A 66 3.50 -5.11 8.82
CA LYS A 66 4.93 -4.86 8.67
C LYS A 66 5.20 -4.39 7.25
N GLN A 67 5.16 -3.09 7.01
CA GLN A 67 5.64 -2.55 5.73
C GLN A 67 7.16 -2.64 5.70
N SER A 68 7.70 -3.61 4.97
CA SER A 68 9.06 -3.52 4.45
C SER A 68 9.01 -2.52 3.29
N ILE A 69 9.34 -1.26 3.56
CA ILE A 69 9.72 -0.33 2.50
C ILE A 69 11.05 -0.86 1.99
N SER A 70 10.99 -1.83 1.07
CA SER A 70 12.18 -2.25 0.33
C SER A 70 12.52 -1.10 -0.58
N ASP A 71 13.66 -0.50 -0.27
CA ASP A 71 14.41 0.53 -0.98
C ASP A 71 13.95 0.80 -2.43
N PRO A 72 13.65 2.06 -2.82
CA PRO A 72 13.28 2.42 -4.18
C PRO A 72 14.34 2.06 -5.24
N SER A 73 15.56 1.69 -4.83
CA SER A 73 16.63 1.23 -5.72
C SER A 73 16.45 -0.19 -6.31
N VAL A 74 15.50 -1.01 -5.82
CA VAL A 74 15.33 -2.40 -6.30
C VAL A 74 14.51 -2.51 -7.61
N TYR A 75 13.96 -1.40 -8.12
CA TYR A 75 13.16 -1.39 -9.37
C TYR A 75 13.95 -1.17 -10.67
N GLY A 76 15.28 -1.03 -10.60
CA GLY A 76 16.18 -1.46 -11.68
C GLY A 76 16.74 -2.79 -11.20
N ASP A 77 16.44 -3.93 -11.79
CA ASP A 77 17.08 -4.36 -13.03
C ASP A 77 16.38 -5.67 -13.44
N ASP A 78 15.41 -5.69 -14.36
CA ASP A 78 14.95 -6.95 -14.99
C ASP A 78 14.04 -6.77 -16.23
N LEU A 79 14.14 -5.63 -16.93
CA LEU A 79 13.59 -5.51 -18.29
C LEU A 79 14.62 -6.01 -19.32
N HIS A 80 15.05 -7.27 -19.19
CA HIS A 80 15.71 -7.98 -20.29
C HIS A 80 14.65 -8.76 -21.08
N PHE A 81 13.84 -8.03 -21.85
CA PHE A 81 13.07 -8.62 -22.93
C PHE A 81 14.06 -9.05 -24.02
N LYS A 82 14.49 -10.32 -24.00
CA LYS A 82 15.05 -10.91 -25.21
C LYS A 82 13.94 -11.00 -26.24
N ALA A 83 13.96 -10.06 -27.18
CA ALA A 83 13.34 -10.25 -28.48
C ALA A 83 14.13 -11.37 -29.18
N THR A 84 13.51 -12.54 -29.32
CA THR A 84 13.82 -13.53 -30.36
C THR A 84 12.59 -13.68 -31.21
#